data_AF-A0A3N7END7-F1
#
_entry.id   AF-A0A3N7END7-F1
#
_cell.length_a   1.000
_cell.length_b   1.000
_cell.length_c   1.000
_cell.angle_alpha   90.00
_cell.angle_beta   90.00
_cell.angle_gamma   90.00
#
_symmetry.space_group_name_H-M   'P 1'
#
loop_
_entity.id
_entity.type
_entity.pdbx_description
1 polymer ?
#
loop_
_entity_poly.entity_id
_entity_poly.type
_entity_poly.pdbx_seq_one_letter_code
_entity_poly.pdbx_strand_id
1 'polypeptide(L)'
;MRCLWKGLVLSKLTTLEVVKCKRLTHVFTCSMIVSLVQLKVLKIVSCEELEQIIARDNDDENDQILLGDHLRSLCFPDLCEIEIRECNKLESLFPVAMASGLPKLQTLRVSEASQLLGVFGQDDRASPVNVEKEMVLPNLNELSLEQLSSIVYFSFGCCDFLFPRLEKLKFHQCPKLTTKFATTPDGSMSAQSEVPEVAEDSSINREWTRNKGWKEDGDSCL
;
A
#
# COMPACT_ATOMS: atom_id res chain seq x y z
N MET A 1 20.32 1.18 -14.69
CA MET A 1 19.49 2.39 -14.73
C MET A 1 18.83 2.51 -13.37
N ARG A 2 18.88 3.68 -12.70
CA ARG A 2 18.34 3.85 -11.33
C ARG A 2 16.88 4.34 -11.29
N CYS A 3 16.42 5.00 -12.35
CA CYS A 3 15.01 5.33 -12.60
C CYS A 3 14.73 5.14 -14.11
N LEU A 4 13.48 4.86 -14.48
CA LEU A 4 13.12 4.43 -15.84
C LEU A 4 12.73 5.60 -16.77
N TRP A 5 12.27 6.74 -16.25
CA TRP A 5 11.53 7.72 -17.06
C TRP A 5 11.92 9.19 -16.83
N LYS A 6 13.16 9.48 -16.41
CA LYS A 6 13.60 10.87 -16.18
C LYS A 6 13.36 11.72 -17.45
N GLY A 7 12.52 12.76 -17.33
CA GLY A 7 12.19 13.69 -18.41
C GLY A 7 11.03 13.27 -19.34
N LEU A 8 10.27 12.22 -19.00
CA LEU A 8 9.09 11.80 -19.78
C LEU A 8 7.78 12.28 -19.16
N VAL A 9 6.86 12.76 -20.01
CA VAL A 9 5.48 13.07 -19.65
C VAL A 9 4.60 11.86 -20.02
N LEU A 10 4.03 11.19 -19.02
CA LEU A 10 3.35 9.91 -19.18
C LEU A 10 1.82 10.04 -19.06
N SER A 11 1.24 11.12 -19.60
CA SER A 11 -0.18 11.49 -19.43
C SER A 11 -1.21 10.55 -20.04
N LYS A 12 -0.78 9.64 -20.92
CA LYS A 12 -1.63 8.62 -21.54
C LYS A 12 -1.33 7.21 -21.03
N LEU A 13 -0.39 7.06 -20.10
CA LEU A 13 0.00 5.75 -19.59
C LEU A 13 -1.13 5.22 -18.69
N THR A 14 -1.71 4.09 -19.08
CA THR A 14 -2.82 3.46 -18.34
C THR A 14 -2.38 2.22 -17.57
N THR A 15 -1.35 1.53 -18.05
CA THR A 15 -0.79 0.33 -17.42
C THR A 15 0.71 0.48 -17.38
N LEU A 16 1.29 0.29 -16.20
CA LEU A 16 2.73 0.18 -16.03
C LEU A 16 3.05 -1.18 -15.41
N GLU A 17 3.89 -1.94 -16.09
CA GLU A 17 4.46 -3.19 -15.60
C GLU A 17 5.99 -3.10 -15.59
N VAL A 18 6.59 -3.30 -14.41
CA VAL A 18 8.04 -3.26 -14.18
C VAL A 18 8.49 -4.63 -13.70
N VAL A 19 9.19 -5.37 -14.56
CA VAL A 19 9.53 -6.78 -14.30
C VAL A 19 11.05 -6.96 -14.32
N LYS A 20 11.59 -7.64 -13.30
CA LYS A 20 13.00 -8.09 -13.23
C LYS A 20 14.03 -6.97 -13.37
N CYS A 21 13.71 -5.77 -12.89
CA CYS A 21 14.59 -4.60 -12.95
C CYS A 21 15.58 -4.56 -11.75
N LYS A 22 16.65 -5.37 -11.83
CA LYS A 22 17.63 -5.63 -10.76
C LYS A 22 18.43 -4.45 -10.20
N ARG A 23 18.28 -3.24 -10.75
CA ARG A 23 19.03 -2.04 -10.31
C ARG A 23 18.14 -0.84 -10.05
N LEU A 24 16.83 -1.02 -10.21
CA LEU A 24 15.85 0.02 -10.03
C LEU A 24 15.63 0.23 -8.55
N THR A 25 15.92 1.42 -8.03
CA THR A 25 15.72 1.74 -6.62
C THR A 25 14.40 2.45 -6.36
N HIS A 26 13.86 3.13 -7.40
CA HIS A 26 12.54 3.74 -7.39
C HIS A 26 11.88 3.74 -8.77
N VAL A 27 10.54 3.75 -8.82
CA VAL A 27 9.77 3.74 -10.08
C VAL A 27 9.48 5.15 -10.58
N PHE A 28 9.05 6.02 -9.67
CA PHE A 28 8.66 7.40 -9.96
C PHE A 28 9.42 8.38 -9.07
N THR A 29 9.43 9.65 -9.47
CA THR A 29 9.70 10.77 -8.56
C THR A 29 8.44 11.61 -8.36
N CYS A 30 8.44 12.50 -7.36
CA CYS A 30 7.28 13.35 -7.05
C CYS A 30 6.86 14.25 -8.23
N SER A 31 7.81 14.75 -9.03
CA SER A 31 7.51 15.52 -10.24
C SER A 31 6.88 14.70 -11.37
N MET A 32 6.96 13.37 -11.32
CA MET A 32 6.43 12.50 -12.37
C MET A 32 4.98 12.10 -12.14
N ILE A 33 4.59 11.91 -10.87
CA ILE A 33 3.26 11.41 -10.51
C ILE A 33 2.14 12.37 -10.91
N VAL A 34 2.42 13.68 -10.99
CA VAL A 34 1.46 14.69 -11.47
C VAL A 34 1.08 14.48 -12.94
N SER A 35 1.92 13.82 -13.72
CA SER A 35 1.62 13.49 -15.12
C SER A 35 0.86 12.17 -15.27
N LEU A 36 0.82 11.31 -14.25
CA LEU A 36 0.30 9.94 -14.32
C LEU A 36 -1.20 9.86 -13.97
N VAL A 37 -1.98 10.83 -14.47
CA VAL A 37 -3.41 10.98 -14.15
C VAL A 37 -4.32 9.90 -14.74
N GLN A 38 -3.86 9.17 -15.76
CA GLN A 38 -4.61 8.09 -16.41
C GLN A 38 -4.13 6.69 -16.02
N LEU A 39 -3.15 6.57 -15.11
CA LEU A 39 -2.60 5.27 -14.72
C LEU A 39 -3.65 4.49 -13.93
N LYS A 40 -4.00 3.31 -14.43
CA LYS A 40 -5.04 2.41 -13.88
C LYS A 40 -4.45 1.16 -13.23
N VAL A 41 -3.31 0.69 -13.73
CA VAL A 41 -2.69 -0.56 -13.29
C VAL A 41 -1.20 -0.32 -13.07
N LEU A 42 -0.72 -0.65 -11.88
CA LEU A 42 0.70 -0.65 -11.52
C LEU A 42 1.11 -2.06 -11.07
N LYS A 43 1.97 -2.71 -11.84
CA LYS A 43 2.54 -4.02 -11.50
C LYS A 43 4.05 -3.92 -11.38
N ILE A 44 4.61 -4.39 -10.27
CA ILE A 44 6.06 -4.42 -10.06
C ILE A 44 6.45 -5.80 -9.56
N VAL A 45 7.28 -6.51 -10.34
CA VAL A 45 7.56 -7.93 -10.13
C VAL A 45 9.07 -8.19 -10.18
N SER A 46 9.60 -8.89 -9.17
CA SER A 46 11.00 -9.33 -9.08
C SER A 46 12.02 -8.18 -9.19
N CYS A 47 11.76 -7.04 -8.55
CA CYS A 47 12.68 -5.90 -8.52
C CYS A 47 13.46 -5.86 -7.19
N GLU A 48 14.56 -6.63 -7.13
CA GLU A 48 15.34 -6.92 -5.91
C GLU A 48 15.93 -5.68 -5.21
N GLU A 49 16.25 -4.63 -5.97
CA GLU A 49 16.86 -3.40 -5.45
C GLU A 49 15.84 -2.27 -5.21
N LEU A 50 14.55 -2.52 -5.39
CA LEU A 50 13.51 -1.50 -5.23
C LEU A 50 13.30 -1.19 -3.75
N GLU A 51 13.63 0.03 -3.35
CA GLU A 51 13.51 0.51 -1.97
C GLU A 51 12.22 1.32 -1.76
N GLN A 52 11.80 2.07 -2.78
CA GLN A 52 10.63 2.96 -2.72
C GLN A 52 9.90 2.96 -4.07
N ILE A 53 8.56 3.04 -4.11
CA ILE A 53 7.86 3.21 -5.40
C ILE A 53 8.06 4.65 -5.92
N ILE A 54 8.02 5.63 -5.01
CA ILE A 54 8.14 7.06 -5.30
C ILE A 54 9.30 7.62 -4.48
N ALA A 55 10.29 8.20 -5.16
CA ALA A 55 11.37 8.94 -4.54
C ALA A 55 11.11 10.45 -4.59
N ARG A 56 11.76 11.22 -3.70
CA ARG A 56 11.84 12.67 -3.84
C ARG A 56 12.68 13.03 -5.07
N ASP A 57 12.37 14.16 -5.70
CA ASP A 57 13.24 14.72 -6.73
C ASP A 57 14.56 15.17 -6.07
N ASN A 58 15.69 14.84 -6.68
CA ASN A 58 17.03 15.05 -6.09
C ASN A 58 17.59 16.47 -6.29
N ASP A 59 16.80 17.39 -6.84
CA ASP A 59 17.27 18.71 -7.26
C ASP A 59 16.34 19.81 -6.67
N ASP A 60 16.92 20.70 -5.86
CA ASP A 60 16.44 21.96 -5.28
C ASP A 60 15.69 21.97 -3.92
N GLU A 61 16.35 22.59 -2.94
CA GLU A 61 15.83 22.97 -1.60
C GLU A 61 14.61 23.90 -1.65
N ASN A 62 14.17 24.37 -2.82
CA ASN A 62 13.13 25.40 -2.98
C ASN A 62 11.72 24.85 -3.28
N ASP A 63 11.58 23.57 -3.65
CA ASP A 63 10.29 22.92 -3.92
C ASP A 63 9.58 22.40 -2.66
N GLN A 64 10.13 22.72 -1.47
CA GLN A 64 9.66 22.25 -0.17
C GLN A 64 8.26 22.73 0.21
N ILE A 65 7.72 23.76 -0.46
CA ILE A 65 6.45 24.41 -0.11
C ILE A 65 5.27 23.82 -0.90
N LEU A 66 5.49 23.26 -2.09
CA LEU A 66 4.42 22.73 -2.94
C LEU A 66 4.08 21.26 -2.64
N LEU A 67 5.03 20.45 -2.15
CA LEU A 67 4.85 19.01 -1.99
C LEU A 67 3.92 18.61 -0.82
N GLY A 68 3.83 19.42 0.24
CA GLY A 68 3.02 19.07 1.43
C GLY A 68 1.52 18.96 1.14
N ASP A 69 1.00 19.87 0.33
CA ASP A 69 -0.40 19.86 -0.10
C ASP A 69 -0.61 19.01 -1.36
N HIS A 70 0.38 18.92 -2.26
CA HIS A 70 0.26 18.10 -3.48
C HIS A 70 0.36 16.59 -3.25
N LEU A 71 1.11 16.10 -2.25
CA LEU A 71 1.09 14.67 -1.91
C LEU A 71 -0.27 14.23 -1.33
N ARG A 72 -0.99 15.17 -0.70
CA ARG A 72 -2.39 14.98 -0.28
C ARG A 72 -3.38 15.07 -1.45
N SER A 73 -2.97 15.64 -2.58
CA SER A 73 -3.81 15.86 -3.76
C SER A 73 -3.61 14.73 -4.80
N LEU A 74 -4.56 13.79 -4.84
CA LEU A 74 -4.82 12.85 -5.95
C LEU A 74 -3.57 12.27 -6.66
N CYS A 75 -2.75 11.54 -5.91
CA CYS A 75 -1.69 10.74 -6.50
C CYS A 75 -2.29 9.50 -7.17
N PHE A 76 -2.35 9.51 -8.51
CA PHE A 76 -2.97 8.47 -9.34
C PHE A 76 -4.50 8.36 -9.19
N PRO A 77 -5.26 9.39 -9.63
CA PRO A 77 -6.72 9.44 -9.46
C PRO A 77 -7.48 8.30 -10.15
N ASP A 78 -6.86 7.68 -11.16
CA ASP A 78 -7.43 6.58 -11.95
C ASP A 78 -6.90 5.19 -11.56
N LEU A 79 -6.02 5.08 -10.57
CA LEU A 79 -5.37 3.81 -10.21
C LEU A 79 -6.38 2.86 -9.57
N CYS A 80 -6.60 1.72 -10.23
CA CYS A 80 -7.54 0.69 -9.83
C CYS A 80 -6.85 -0.55 -9.28
N GLU A 81 -5.65 -0.87 -9.77
CA GLU A 81 -4.96 -2.12 -9.42
C GLU A 81 -3.48 -1.85 -9.12
N ILE A 82 -3.04 -2.40 -7.99
CA ILE A 82 -1.65 -2.41 -7.56
C ILE A 82 -1.26 -3.85 -7.23
N GLU A 83 -0.22 -4.33 -7.90
CA GLU A 83 0.34 -5.66 -7.68
C GLU A 83 1.86 -5.55 -7.49
N ILE A 84 2.34 -5.91 -6.30
CA ILE A 84 3.77 -5.92 -5.95
C ILE A 84 4.17 -7.34 -5.61
N ARG A 85 5.18 -7.88 -6.31
CA ARG A 85 5.66 -9.24 -6.09
C ARG A 85 7.18 -9.32 -6.08
N GLU A 86 7.76 -10.08 -5.16
CA GLU A 86 9.20 -10.36 -5.13
C GLU A 86 10.07 -9.08 -5.07
N CYS A 87 9.63 -8.08 -4.28
CA CYS A 87 10.31 -6.78 -4.12
C CYS A 87 10.87 -6.66 -2.71
N ASN A 88 11.94 -7.42 -2.43
CA ASN A 88 12.39 -7.72 -1.06
C ASN A 88 13.04 -6.56 -0.30
N LYS A 89 13.43 -5.45 -0.94
CA LYS A 89 13.96 -4.23 -0.30
C LYS A 89 12.91 -3.14 -0.09
N LEU A 90 11.68 -3.33 -0.56
CA LEU A 90 10.64 -2.32 -0.45
C LEU A 90 10.15 -2.25 1.00
N GLU A 91 10.26 -1.09 1.65
CA GLU A 91 9.87 -0.90 3.06
C GLU A 91 8.40 -0.48 3.22
N SER A 92 7.88 0.29 2.24
CA SER A 92 6.47 0.67 2.11
C SER A 92 6.10 0.93 0.65
N LEU A 93 4.80 0.86 0.29
CA LEU A 93 4.35 1.16 -1.08
C LEU A 93 4.23 2.67 -1.29
N PHE A 94 3.51 3.34 -0.40
CA PHE A 94 3.28 4.80 -0.45
C PHE A 94 3.30 5.40 0.95
N PRO A 95 3.69 6.68 1.11
CA PRO A 95 3.37 7.45 2.31
C PRO A 95 1.87 7.42 2.63
N VAL A 96 1.51 7.38 3.91
CA VAL A 96 0.10 7.36 4.35
C VAL A 96 -0.72 8.53 3.81
N ALA A 97 -0.11 9.70 3.67
CA ALA A 97 -0.77 10.89 3.13
C ALA A 97 -1.29 10.72 1.69
N MET A 98 -0.74 9.75 0.94
CA MET A 98 -1.17 9.45 -0.42
C MET A 98 -2.36 8.50 -0.49
N ALA A 99 -2.75 7.86 0.61
CA ALA A 99 -3.86 6.92 0.62
C ALA A 99 -5.19 7.56 0.17
N SER A 100 -5.43 8.81 0.58
CA SER A 100 -6.58 9.62 0.12
C SER A 100 -6.53 9.92 -1.38
N GLY A 101 -5.34 9.88 -1.98
CA GLY A 101 -5.09 10.07 -3.40
C GLY A 101 -5.44 8.88 -4.29
N LEU A 102 -5.89 7.76 -3.71
CA LEU A 102 -6.22 6.50 -4.40
C LEU A 102 -7.73 6.19 -4.41
N PRO A 103 -8.61 7.12 -4.86
CA PRO A 103 -10.05 6.99 -4.68
C PRO A 103 -10.66 5.84 -5.49
N LYS A 104 -9.98 5.36 -6.55
CA LYS A 104 -10.48 4.28 -7.42
C LYS A 104 -9.81 2.94 -7.20
N LEU A 105 -8.90 2.82 -6.22
CA LEU A 105 -8.19 1.57 -5.96
C LEU A 105 -9.20 0.48 -5.59
N GLN A 106 -9.20 -0.60 -6.36
CA GLN A 106 -10.09 -1.76 -6.24
C GLN A 106 -9.32 -3.01 -5.79
N THR A 107 -8.09 -3.16 -6.25
CA THR A 107 -7.28 -4.35 -5.96
C THR A 107 -5.89 -3.94 -5.50
N LEU A 108 -5.53 -4.41 -4.31
CA LEU A 108 -4.19 -4.27 -3.76
C LEU A 108 -3.65 -5.64 -3.37
N ARG A 109 -2.63 -6.09 -4.09
CA ARG A 109 -1.96 -7.36 -3.83
C ARG A 109 -0.47 -7.12 -3.61
N VAL A 110 0.04 -7.66 -2.51
CA VAL A 110 1.46 -7.64 -2.19
C VAL A 110 1.88 -9.04 -1.79
N SER A 111 2.87 -9.60 -2.48
CA SER A 111 3.41 -10.90 -2.15
C SER A 111 4.93 -10.92 -2.16
N GLU A 112 5.54 -11.74 -1.29
CA GLU A 112 6.99 -11.99 -1.32
C GLU A 112 7.81 -10.68 -1.23
N ALA A 113 7.52 -9.82 -0.25
CA ALA A 113 8.26 -8.58 0.01
C ALA A 113 8.81 -8.59 1.44
N SER A 114 9.99 -9.22 1.62
CA SER A 114 10.49 -9.61 2.94
C SER A 114 10.84 -8.47 3.90
N GLN A 115 11.13 -7.26 3.40
CA GLN A 115 11.45 -6.07 4.20
C GLN A 115 10.28 -5.08 4.32
N LEU A 116 9.13 -5.39 3.73
CA LEU A 116 7.97 -4.52 3.84
C LEU A 116 7.52 -4.46 5.30
N LEU A 117 7.52 -3.26 5.89
CA LEU A 117 7.14 -3.02 7.28
C LEU A 117 5.66 -2.60 7.39
N GLY A 118 5.16 -1.94 6.35
CA GLY A 118 3.73 -1.67 6.19
C GLY A 118 3.34 -1.32 4.77
N VAL A 119 2.06 -1.47 4.46
CA VAL A 119 1.53 -1.11 3.13
C VAL A 119 1.70 0.37 2.88
N PHE A 120 1.24 1.19 3.84
CA PHE A 120 1.41 2.64 3.83
C PHE A 120 2.44 3.06 4.87
N GLY A 121 3.49 3.77 4.44
CA GLY A 121 4.59 4.26 5.28
C GLY A 121 4.23 5.51 6.08
N GLN A 122 5.03 5.80 7.12
CA GLN A 122 4.90 7.01 7.92
C GLN A 122 5.30 8.26 7.11
N ASP A 123 4.67 9.40 7.39
CA ASP A 123 5.02 10.68 6.77
C ASP A 123 6.10 11.37 7.62
N ASP A 124 7.26 11.71 7.02
CA ASP A 124 8.39 12.37 7.70
C ASP A 124 8.05 13.74 8.32
N ARG A 125 6.87 14.30 8.00
CA ARG A 125 6.46 15.68 8.31
C ARG A 125 5.23 15.81 9.20
N ALA A 126 4.61 14.71 9.65
CA ALA A 126 3.40 14.79 10.46
C ALA A 126 3.73 15.13 11.93
N SER A 127 3.70 16.43 12.24
CA SER A 127 3.28 16.88 13.57
C SER A 127 1.89 16.27 13.89
N PRO A 128 1.61 15.81 15.12
CA PRO A 128 0.34 15.13 15.49
C PRO A 128 -0.94 15.96 15.33
N VAL A 129 -0.89 17.14 14.73
CA VAL A 129 -1.88 18.19 14.98
C VAL A 129 -3.10 18.14 14.06
N ASN A 130 -3.07 17.51 12.87
CA ASN A 130 -4.22 17.47 11.95
C ASN A 130 -4.22 16.23 11.02
N VAL A 131 -4.03 15.04 11.58
CA VAL A 131 -4.28 13.80 10.82
C VAL A 131 -5.73 13.42 11.07
N GLU A 132 -6.57 13.40 10.04
CA GLU A 132 -7.88 12.76 10.13
C GLU A 132 -7.64 11.35 10.66
N LYS A 133 -8.26 11.02 11.80
CA LYS A 133 -7.96 9.81 12.58
C LYS A 133 -8.23 8.52 11.80
N GLU A 134 -8.94 8.63 10.69
CA GLU A 134 -9.43 7.54 9.87
C GLU A 134 -9.25 7.87 8.39
N MET A 135 -8.63 6.95 7.65
CA MET A 135 -8.44 7.00 6.21
C MET A 135 -9.42 6.06 5.52
N VAL A 136 -9.95 6.44 4.36
CA VAL A 136 -10.91 5.60 3.63
C VAL A 136 -10.35 5.23 2.26
N LEU A 137 -10.33 3.94 1.94
CA LEU A 137 -10.15 3.45 0.57
C LEU A 137 -11.52 2.99 0.06
N PRO A 138 -12.30 3.91 -0.55
CA PRO A 138 -13.75 3.74 -0.71
C PRO A 138 -14.14 2.65 -1.70
N ASN A 139 -13.23 2.26 -2.60
CA ASN A 139 -13.48 1.31 -3.67
C ASN A 139 -12.69 0.00 -3.56
N LEU A 140 -11.89 -0.17 -2.49
CA LEU A 140 -11.06 -1.36 -2.34
C LEU A 140 -11.96 -2.57 -2.15
N ASN A 141 -11.87 -3.50 -3.11
CA ASN A 141 -12.64 -4.73 -3.19
C ASN A 141 -11.81 -5.92 -2.71
N GLU A 142 -10.54 -5.98 -3.14
CA GLU A 142 -9.61 -7.05 -2.76
C GLU A 142 -8.33 -6.49 -2.15
N LEU A 143 -8.00 -6.99 -0.95
CA LEU A 143 -6.72 -6.79 -0.28
C LEU A 143 -6.08 -8.15 -0.02
N SER A 144 -4.92 -8.42 -0.62
CA SER A 144 -4.16 -9.65 -0.41
C SER A 144 -2.73 -9.36 -0.02
N LEU A 145 -2.31 -9.87 1.14
CA LEU A 145 -0.95 -9.77 1.66
C LEU A 145 -0.42 -11.19 1.88
N GLU A 146 0.62 -11.59 1.16
CA GLU A 146 1.10 -12.98 1.15
C GLU A 146 2.62 -13.07 1.32
N GLN A 147 3.10 -13.93 2.22
CA GLN A 147 4.53 -14.19 2.43
C GLN A 147 5.32 -12.91 2.77
N LEU A 148 4.82 -12.15 3.74
CA LEU A 148 5.41 -10.89 4.19
C LEU A 148 6.03 -11.07 5.58
N SER A 149 7.31 -11.44 5.64
CA SER A 149 7.99 -11.84 6.88
C SER A 149 8.23 -10.70 7.87
N SER A 150 8.22 -9.44 7.41
CA SER A 150 8.52 -8.27 8.23
C SER A 150 7.36 -7.30 8.41
N ILE A 151 6.22 -7.53 7.75
CA ILE A 151 5.10 -6.59 7.84
C ILE A 151 4.56 -6.59 9.26
N VAL A 152 4.50 -5.41 9.87
CA VAL A 152 3.97 -5.24 11.23
C VAL A 152 2.61 -4.57 11.19
N TYR A 153 2.46 -3.55 10.35
CA TYR A 153 1.25 -2.72 10.31
C TYR A 153 0.73 -2.58 8.89
N PHE A 154 -0.57 -2.33 8.73
CA PHE A 154 -1.10 -1.80 7.48
C PHE A 154 -0.61 -0.36 7.23
N SER A 155 -0.58 0.47 8.28
CA SER A 155 -0.30 1.92 8.23
C SER A 155 0.52 2.46 9.41
N PHE A 156 1.62 1.79 9.80
CA PHE A 156 2.60 2.23 10.82
C PHE A 156 2.04 2.83 12.14
N GLY A 157 0.84 2.42 12.59
CA GLY A 157 0.28 2.96 13.84
C GLY A 157 -0.27 4.40 13.74
N CYS A 158 -0.29 5.02 12.56
CA CYS A 158 -0.58 6.45 12.44
C CYS A 158 -2.06 6.77 12.17
N CYS A 159 -2.79 5.88 11.49
CA CYS A 159 -4.19 6.08 11.10
C CYS A 159 -4.92 4.74 11.02
N ASP A 160 -6.18 4.72 11.42
CA ASP A 160 -7.08 3.60 11.10
C ASP A 160 -7.53 3.69 9.65
N PHE A 161 -7.86 2.55 9.04
CA PHE A 161 -8.38 2.50 7.67
C PHE A 161 -9.77 1.89 7.63
N LEU A 162 -10.64 2.41 6.76
CA LEU A 162 -11.93 1.83 6.41
C LEU A 162 -11.99 1.41 4.95
N PHE A 163 -12.58 0.23 4.74
CA PHE A 163 -12.81 -0.39 3.44
C PHE A 163 -14.31 -0.72 3.28
N PRO A 164 -15.15 0.26 2.89
CA PRO A 164 -16.60 0.08 2.82
C PRO A 164 -17.06 -0.87 1.73
N ARG A 165 -16.21 -1.18 0.74
CA ARG A 165 -16.51 -2.05 -0.42
C ARG A 165 -15.67 -3.34 -0.46
N LEU A 166 -14.95 -3.66 0.60
CA LEU A 166 -14.12 -4.86 0.62
C LEU A 166 -14.99 -6.11 0.50
N GLU A 167 -14.69 -6.96 -0.48
CA GLU A 167 -15.33 -8.26 -0.68
C GLU A 167 -14.41 -9.40 -0.28
N LYS A 168 -13.09 -9.19 -0.39
CA LYS A 168 -12.08 -10.21 -0.13
C LYS A 168 -10.86 -9.63 0.58
N LEU A 169 -10.49 -10.27 1.69
CA LEU A 169 -9.32 -9.95 2.48
C LEU A 169 -8.54 -11.25 2.70
N LYS A 170 -7.25 -11.27 2.38
CA LYS A 170 -6.41 -12.46 2.53
C LYS A 170 -5.07 -12.10 3.13
N PHE A 171 -4.68 -12.82 4.18
CA PHE A 171 -3.34 -12.82 4.76
C PHE A 171 -2.82 -14.24 4.75
N HIS A 172 -1.68 -14.47 4.15
CA HIS A 172 -1.04 -15.79 4.13
C HIS A 172 0.41 -15.62 4.51
N GLN A 173 0.90 -16.34 5.53
CA GLN A 173 2.31 -16.25 5.95
C GLN A 173 2.78 -14.80 6.23
N CYS A 174 2.03 -14.05 7.04
CA CYS A 174 2.40 -12.70 7.53
C CYS A 174 2.58 -12.72 9.06
N PRO A 175 3.66 -13.34 9.59
CA PRO A 175 3.75 -13.72 11.00
C PRO A 175 3.88 -12.56 12.00
N LYS A 176 4.24 -11.36 11.55
CA LYS A 176 4.43 -10.18 12.41
C LYS A 176 3.28 -9.17 12.31
N LEU A 177 2.27 -9.42 11.47
CA LEU A 177 1.18 -8.47 11.23
C LEU A 177 0.30 -8.35 12.48
N THR A 178 0.26 -7.16 13.08
CA THR A 178 -0.52 -6.86 14.30
C THR A 178 -1.78 -6.04 14.03
N THR A 179 -1.97 -5.54 12.80
CA THR A 179 -3.20 -4.80 12.45
C THR A 179 -4.44 -5.64 12.70
N LYS A 180 -5.38 -5.08 13.48
CA LYS A 180 -6.66 -5.73 13.76
C LYS A 180 -7.64 -5.40 12.64
N PHE A 181 -8.21 -6.44 12.04
CA PHE A 181 -9.22 -6.31 11.01
C PHE A 181 -10.58 -6.73 11.57
N ALA A 182 -11.56 -5.83 11.53
CA ALA A 182 -12.89 -6.06 12.08
C ALA A 182 -13.98 -5.48 11.19
N THR A 183 -15.13 -6.14 11.14
CA THR A 183 -16.30 -5.59 10.46
C THR A 183 -17.01 -4.58 11.36
N THR A 184 -17.23 -3.37 10.88
CA THR A 184 -17.99 -2.32 11.57
C THR A 184 -19.50 -2.53 11.43
N PRO A 185 -20.34 -1.86 12.25
CA PRO A 185 -21.80 -2.04 12.22
C PRO A 185 -22.47 -1.69 10.89
N ASP A 186 -21.85 -0.82 10.08
CA ASP A 186 -22.31 -0.44 8.74
C ASP A 186 -21.88 -1.44 7.63
N GLY A 187 -21.18 -2.52 8.00
CA GLY A 187 -20.68 -3.54 7.09
C GLY A 187 -19.34 -3.21 6.42
N SER A 188 -18.71 -2.10 6.77
CA SER A 188 -17.34 -1.78 6.33
C SER A 188 -16.32 -2.70 7.03
N MET A 189 -15.15 -2.90 6.43
CA MET A 189 -14.01 -3.53 7.11
C MET A 189 -13.10 -2.42 7.64
N SER A 190 -12.73 -2.46 8.92
CA SER A 190 -11.72 -1.60 9.51
C SER A 190 -10.36 -2.30 9.59
N ALA A 191 -9.28 -1.53 9.49
CA ALA A 191 -7.92 -1.92 9.81
C ALA A 191 -7.41 -0.97 10.89
N GLN A 192 -7.32 -1.49 12.11
CA GLN A 192 -6.97 -0.73 13.30
C GLN A 192 -5.53 -1.00 13.70
N SER A 193 -4.80 0.06 13.94
CA SER A 193 -3.39 -0.01 14.26
C SER A 193 -3.22 0.16 15.77
N GLU A 194 -3.29 -0.94 16.53
CA GLU A 194 -3.02 -0.90 17.97
C GLU A 194 -1.52 -0.93 18.29
N VAL A 195 -1.16 -0.36 19.44
CA VAL A 195 0.16 -0.52 20.05
C VAL A 195 0.33 -2.00 20.41
N PRO A 196 1.49 -2.63 20.11
CA PRO A 196 1.66 -4.06 20.34
C PRO A 196 1.63 -4.40 21.84
N GLU A 197 0.47 -4.81 22.36
CA GLU A 197 0.41 -5.69 23.51
C GLU A 197 0.60 -7.12 23.03
N VAL A 198 1.57 -7.80 23.66
CA VAL A 198 2.02 -9.20 23.50
C VAL A 198 1.32 -9.97 22.38
N ALA A 199 2.00 -10.10 21.23
CA ALA A 199 1.52 -10.84 20.08
C ALA A 199 1.26 -12.31 20.46
N GLU A 200 -0.01 -12.69 20.56
CA GLU A 200 -0.43 -14.08 20.57
C GLU A 200 -0.38 -14.66 19.16
N ASP A 201 0.27 -15.82 19.12
CA ASP A 201 0.49 -16.80 18.06
C ASP A 201 0.66 -16.38 16.60
N SER A 202 1.81 -16.82 16.13
CA SER A 202 2.41 -16.67 14.82
C SER A 202 1.63 -17.38 13.71
N SER A 203 1.62 -16.75 12.52
CA SER A 203 1.27 -17.38 11.24
C SER A 203 -0.17 -17.84 11.08
N ILE A 204 -1.12 -16.90 11.07
CA ILE A 204 -2.51 -17.28 10.77
C ILE A 204 -2.78 -16.92 9.31
N ASN A 205 -2.95 -17.97 8.51
CA ASN A 205 -3.51 -17.84 7.18
C ASN A 205 -4.98 -17.46 7.37
N ARG A 206 -5.32 -16.20 7.13
CA ARG A 206 -6.67 -15.71 7.33
C ARG A 206 -7.24 -15.28 6.00
N GLU A 207 -8.44 -15.76 5.70
CA GLU A 207 -9.21 -15.29 4.57
C GLU A 207 -10.57 -14.85 5.06
N TRP A 208 -10.98 -13.66 4.67
CA TRP A 208 -12.30 -13.12 4.92
C TRP A 208 -12.96 -12.79 3.60
N THR A 209 -14.26 -13.06 3.52
CA THR A 209 -15.09 -12.56 2.43
C THR A 209 -16.36 -11.91 2.99
N ARG A 210 -16.85 -10.86 2.35
CA ARG A 210 -18.02 -10.09 2.83
C ARG A 210 -19.22 -10.98 3.16
N ASN A 211 -19.50 -11.96 2.31
CA ASN A 211 -20.67 -12.83 2.45
C ASN A 211 -20.49 -13.98 3.44
N LYS A 212 -19.25 -14.33 3.80
CA LYS A 212 -18.97 -15.51 4.67
C LYS A 212 -18.24 -15.19 5.97
N GLY A 213 -17.78 -13.95 6.16
CA GLY A 213 -16.92 -13.61 7.29
C GLY A 213 -15.52 -14.23 7.15
N TRP A 214 -14.83 -14.36 8.29
CA TRP A 214 -13.54 -15.06 8.37
C TRP A 214 -13.74 -16.56 8.19
N LYS A 215 -12.94 -17.19 7.35
CA LYS A 215 -12.88 -18.65 7.27
C LYS A 215 -12.30 -19.19 8.57
N GLU A 216 -12.96 -20.16 9.18
CA GLU A 216 -12.43 -20.94 10.30
C GLU A 216 -11.37 -21.91 9.77
N ASP A 217 -10.17 -21.91 10.35
CA ASP A 217 -9.13 -22.90 10.07
C ASP A 217 -9.64 -24.28 10.51
N GLY A 218 -10.21 -25.07 9.59
CA GLY A 218 -10.80 -26.36 9.96
C GLY A 218 -11.41 -27.21 8.85
N ASP A 219 -11.78 -26.67 7.69
CA ASP A 219 -12.30 -27.48 6.57
C ASP A 219 -11.19 -28.10 5.71
N SER A 220 -10.28 -28.85 6.35
CA SER A 220 -9.63 -29.99 5.72
C SER A 220 -10.44 -31.23 6.03
N CYS A 221 -11.56 -31.43 5.31
CA CYS A 221 -12.16 -32.74 5.18
C CYS A 221 -11.27 -33.58 4.24
N LEU A 222 -10.48 -34.50 4.81
CA LEU A 222 -10.38 -35.94 4.51
C LEU A 222 -9.17 -36.56 5.22
#